data_AF-A0A8T5A616-F1
#
_entry.id   AF-A0A8T5A616-F1
#
_cell.length_a   1.000
_cell.length_b   1.000
_cell.length_c   1.000
_cell.angle_alpha   90.00
_cell.angle_beta   90.00
_cell.angle_gamma   90.00
#
_symmetry.space_group_name_H-M   'P 1'
#
loop_
_entity.id
_entity.type
_entity.pdbx_description
1 polymer ?
#
loop_
_entity_poly.entity_id
_entity_poly.type
_entity_poly.pdbx_seq_one_letter_code
_entity_poly.pdbx_strand_id
1 'polypeptide(L)'
;MSERVRKLIVGVDPGLNCALAILSLDGALLLLESHREWPPAKIIERIVEFGEPTVISSDVSPAPSLLEMLSRKLNAILFEPAIPMSSDEKQRLAKIYAERYGVNPKNIHEVDALAAAIKAYNYYKNKFDQVEAKLRDLGYNVPPDLVKDLVARGYSVARAIRVLLEKDARRGQSVMEKPHGEERLKETVRRLMGKLMLERERNRILREANRELHMKIRELETEIESLRETLEKIHSEETVRIRREREYQRLLEEIRFLRDRVAEQEIQIESYKRMLSHLQRISEGGVREGLILLKPIESFTREGLERAFKIYDVRVGDIVLILDPSGGGPATAKNLVTRGIKAAIVKGKMSHNALEVFEEYSVPIIPAEKVNIMWVDGLPYADQEEVKRLIREHGPPKSSNPLGTLKSIIDEHLREVKGEG
;
A
#
# COMPACT_ATOMS: atom_id res chain seq x y z
N MET A 1 28.58 36.99 -45.33
CA MET A 1 27.28 36.30 -45.36
C MET A 1 26.79 36.24 -43.94
N SER A 2 25.75 37.00 -43.59
CA SER A 2 25.22 37.01 -42.21
C SER A 2 24.63 35.62 -41.94
N GLU A 3 25.30 34.81 -41.12
CA GLU A 3 24.75 33.55 -40.63
C GLU A 3 23.36 33.85 -40.06
N ARG A 4 22.34 33.19 -40.63
CA ARG A 4 20.96 33.36 -40.18
C ARG A 4 20.88 32.74 -38.79
N VAL A 5 20.71 33.59 -37.78
CA VAL A 5 20.58 33.16 -36.39
C VAL A 5 19.35 32.26 -36.28
N ARG A 6 19.58 30.96 -35.99
CA ARG A 6 18.52 29.96 -35.85
C ARG A 6 17.78 30.20 -34.55
N LYS A 7 16.46 30.00 -34.56
CA LYS A 7 15.63 30.10 -33.37
C LYS A 7 15.34 28.71 -32.80
N LEU A 8 15.43 28.58 -31.48
CA LEU A 8 15.44 27.28 -30.81
C LEU A 8 14.30 27.13 -29.78
N ILE A 9 13.87 25.89 -29.58
CA ILE A 9 13.12 25.44 -28.40
C ILE A 9 14.05 24.55 -27.59
N VAL A 10 14.26 24.88 -26.32
CA VAL A 10 15.23 24.19 -25.46
C VAL A 10 14.49 23.54 -24.29
N GLY A 11 14.61 22.23 -24.13
CA GLY A 11 14.18 21.51 -22.93
C GLY A 11 15.36 21.26 -22.00
N VAL A 12 15.17 21.50 -20.71
CA VAL A 12 16.22 21.33 -19.69
C VAL A 12 15.67 20.49 -18.54
N ASP A 13 16.33 19.37 -18.22
CA ASP A 13 16.12 18.62 -16.98
C ASP A 13 17.20 19.03 -15.97
N PRO A 14 16.87 19.81 -14.92
CA PRO A 14 17.84 20.31 -13.96
C PRO A 14 18.12 19.29 -12.85
N GLY A 15 19.38 19.21 -12.41
CA GLY A 15 19.75 18.36 -11.29
C GLY A 15 21.24 18.06 -11.27
N LEU A 16 21.63 17.06 -10.47
CA LEU A 16 23.01 16.57 -10.45
C LEU A 16 23.43 16.02 -11.82
N ASN A 17 22.51 15.36 -12.53
CA ASN A 17 22.66 15.00 -13.93
C ASN A 17 21.74 15.93 -14.72
N CYS A 18 22.31 16.99 -15.29
CA CYS A 18 21.55 17.94 -16.08
C CYS A 18 21.49 17.43 -17.52
N ALA A 19 20.31 17.46 -18.15
CA ALA A 19 20.15 17.13 -19.56
C ALA A 19 19.60 18.32 -20.35
N LEU A 20 19.98 18.36 -21.63
CA LEU A 20 19.67 19.44 -22.56
C LEU A 20 19.17 18.84 -23.88
N ALA A 21 17.98 19.25 -24.30
CA ALA A 21 17.43 18.94 -25.61
C ALA A 21 17.17 20.23 -26.38
N ILE A 22 17.67 20.33 -27.62
CA ILE A 22 17.49 21.50 -28.47
C ILE A 22 16.75 21.10 -29.74
N LEU A 23 15.59 21.71 -29.97
CA LEU A 23 14.80 21.57 -31.19
C LEU A 23 14.82 22.88 -32.01
N SER A 24 14.72 22.76 -33.33
CA SER A 24 14.35 23.91 -34.18
C SER A 24 12.88 24.30 -33.96
N LEU A 25 12.47 25.47 -34.45
CA LEU A 25 11.05 25.87 -34.45
C LEU A 25 10.17 24.99 -35.37
N ASP A 26 10.77 24.15 -36.20
CA ASP A 26 10.07 23.16 -37.04
C ASP A 26 9.96 21.79 -36.35
N GLY A 27 10.59 21.64 -35.18
CA GLY A 27 10.54 20.42 -34.37
C GLY A 27 11.64 19.41 -34.68
N ALA A 28 12.66 19.78 -35.46
CA ALA A 28 13.81 18.92 -35.71
C ALA A 28 14.80 18.96 -34.54
N LEU A 29 15.24 17.80 -34.07
CA LEU A 29 16.24 17.70 -33.00
C LEU A 29 17.62 18.09 -33.50
N LEU A 30 18.22 19.06 -32.83
CA LEU A 30 19.56 19.56 -33.11
C LEU A 30 20.59 19.02 -32.12
N LEU A 31 20.18 18.84 -30.86
CA LEU A 31 21.05 18.34 -29.79
C LEU A 31 20.24 17.57 -28.74
N LEU A 32 20.82 16.47 -28.24
CA LEU A 32 20.39 15.79 -27.02
C LEU A 32 21.62 15.29 -26.29
N GLU A 33 21.91 15.82 -25.11
CA GLU A 33 23.03 15.40 -24.28
C GLU A 33 22.76 15.60 -22.80
N SER A 34 23.53 14.92 -21.97
CA SER A 34 23.44 15.00 -20.52
C SER A 34 24.83 14.97 -19.89
N HIS A 35 25.00 15.76 -18.84
CA HIS A 35 26.26 15.90 -18.12
C HIS A 35 26.00 15.94 -16.62
N ARG A 36 26.88 15.28 -15.87
CA ARG A 36 26.91 15.37 -14.41
C ARG A 36 27.56 16.70 -14.01
N GLU A 37 26.96 17.38 -13.03
CA GLU A 37 27.44 18.65 -12.47
C GLU A 37 27.68 19.74 -13.53
N TRP A 38 26.76 19.84 -14.48
CA TRP A 38 26.89 20.77 -15.61
C TRP A 38 26.76 22.24 -15.16
N PRO A 39 27.82 23.08 -15.26
CA PRO A 39 27.73 24.46 -14.82
C PRO A 39 26.77 25.28 -15.70
N PRO A 40 25.95 26.19 -15.12
CA PRO A 40 24.98 26.96 -15.90
C PRO A 40 25.57 27.79 -17.03
N ALA A 41 26.82 28.27 -16.89
CA ALA A 41 27.53 28.99 -17.93
C ALA A 41 27.82 28.11 -19.16
N LYS A 42 28.15 26.83 -18.95
CA LYS A 42 28.39 25.87 -20.02
C LYS A 42 27.11 25.47 -20.74
N ILE A 43 25.98 25.39 -20.02
CA ILE A 43 24.67 25.16 -20.61
C ILE A 43 24.31 26.32 -21.56
N ILE A 44 24.53 27.57 -21.12
CA ILE A 44 24.30 28.77 -21.94
C ILE A 44 25.18 28.77 -23.20
N GLU A 45 26.48 28.53 -23.05
CA GLU A 45 27.42 28.42 -24.16
C GLU A 45 26.91 27.39 -25.18
N ARG A 46 26.52 26.21 -24.70
CA ARG A 46 26.01 25.14 -25.54
C ARG A 46 24.74 25.51 -26.28
N ILE A 47 23.79 26.19 -25.64
CA ILE A 47 22.56 26.64 -26.31
C ILE A 47 22.90 27.63 -27.43
N VAL A 48 23.75 28.62 -27.13
CA VAL A 48 24.11 29.70 -28.05
C VAL A 48 24.87 29.18 -29.28
N GLU A 49 25.66 28.11 -29.15
CA GLU A 49 26.32 27.43 -30.27
C GLU A 49 25.35 26.97 -31.35
N PHE A 50 24.11 26.60 -30.99
CA PHE A 50 23.11 26.14 -31.97
C PHE A 50 22.20 27.28 -32.47
N GLY A 51 22.14 28.41 -31.77
CA GLY A 51 21.28 29.54 -32.10
C GLY A 51 20.72 30.29 -30.89
N GLU A 52 19.75 31.16 -31.16
CA GLU A 52 19.07 31.94 -30.13
C GLU A 52 17.81 31.21 -29.64
N PRO A 53 17.69 30.90 -28.34
CA PRO A 53 16.49 30.28 -27.80
C PRO A 53 15.31 31.24 -27.82
N THR A 54 14.22 30.79 -28.42
CA THR A 54 12.91 31.43 -28.32
C THR A 54 12.18 30.98 -27.06
N VAL A 55 12.28 29.68 -26.76
CA VAL A 55 11.59 29.03 -25.64
C VAL A 55 12.57 28.19 -24.85
N ILE A 56 12.51 28.29 -23.52
CA ILE A 56 13.12 27.37 -22.56
C ILE A 56 11.99 26.66 -21.84
N SER A 57 11.99 25.34 -21.85
CA SER A 57 10.88 24.50 -21.43
C SER A 57 11.26 23.65 -20.22
N SER A 58 10.36 23.64 -19.24
CA SER A 58 10.33 22.67 -18.16
C SER A 58 9.29 21.58 -18.43
N ASP A 59 9.48 20.43 -17.81
CA ASP A 59 8.54 19.33 -17.67
C ASP A 59 7.65 19.43 -16.42
N VAL A 60 8.00 20.31 -15.47
CA VAL A 60 7.27 20.56 -14.22
C VAL A 60 6.79 22.01 -14.12
N SER A 61 5.81 22.25 -13.25
CA SER A 61 5.37 23.60 -12.86
C SER A 61 5.21 23.67 -11.34
N PRO A 62 5.75 24.70 -10.67
CA PRO A 62 6.55 25.80 -11.22
C PRO A 62 7.91 25.32 -11.76
N ALA A 63 8.51 26.05 -12.72
CA ALA A 63 9.81 25.69 -13.26
C ALA A 63 10.92 25.82 -12.20
N PRO A 64 11.94 24.96 -12.23
CA PRO A 64 13.09 25.09 -11.35
C PRO A 64 13.89 26.38 -11.59
N SER A 65 14.55 26.88 -10.54
CA SER A 65 15.30 28.15 -10.54
C SER A 65 16.38 28.27 -11.64
N LEU A 66 16.97 27.14 -12.05
CA LEU A 66 17.91 27.10 -13.17
C LEU A 66 17.25 27.57 -14.47
N LEU A 67 16.03 27.11 -14.77
CA LEU A 67 15.32 27.45 -16.00
C LEU A 67 14.86 28.91 -16.00
N GLU A 68 14.41 29.43 -14.85
CA GLU A 68 14.13 30.87 -14.72
C GLU A 68 15.37 31.72 -15.02
N MET A 69 16.52 31.33 -14.46
CA MET A 69 17.79 32.02 -14.68
C MET A 69 18.21 31.96 -16.16
N LEU A 70 18.11 30.78 -16.78
CA LEU A 70 18.40 30.60 -18.21
C LEU A 70 17.46 31.45 -19.08
N SER A 71 16.16 31.47 -18.79
CA SER A 71 15.16 32.24 -19.53
C SER A 71 15.46 33.74 -19.47
N ARG A 72 15.77 34.27 -18.28
CA ARG A 72 16.15 35.68 -18.09
C ARG A 72 17.45 36.02 -18.82
N LYS A 73 18.49 35.19 -18.70
CA LYS A 73 19.80 35.46 -19.33
C LYS A 73 19.77 35.38 -20.85
N LEU A 74 18.99 34.45 -21.40
CA LEU A 74 18.89 34.21 -22.84
C LEU A 74 17.73 34.98 -23.50
N ASN A 75 17.00 35.80 -22.73
CA ASN A 75 15.81 36.53 -23.19
C ASN A 75 14.79 35.63 -23.92
N ALA A 76 14.63 34.41 -23.40
CA ALA A 76 13.76 33.37 -23.94
C ALA A 76 12.49 33.25 -23.09
N ILE A 77 11.40 32.82 -23.71
CA ILE A 77 10.14 32.56 -23.01
C ILE A 77 10.32 31.33 -22.14
N LEU A 78 10.01 31.42 -20.86
CA LEU A 78 9.90 30.25 -20.00
C LEU A 78 8.55 29.57 -20.25
N PHE A 79 8.58 28.32 -20.72
CA PHE A 79 7.42 27.48 -20.91
C PHE A 79 7.32 26.48 -19.76
N GLU A 80 6.16 26.45 -19.14
CA GLU A 80 5.77 25.50 -18.12
C GLU A 80 4.46 24.82 -18.52
N PRO A 81 4.34 23.49 -18.37
CA PRO A 81 3.09 22.82 -18.63
C PRO A 81 2.07 23.15 -17.54
N ALA A 82 0.80 23.33 -17.90
CA ALA A 82 -0.27 23.63 -16.95
C ALA A 82 -0.47 22.54 -15.87
N ILE A 83 -0.10 21.30 -16.20
CA ILE A 83 -0.05 20.15 -15.29
C ILE A 83 1.34 19.54 -15.45
N PRO A 84 2.11 19.32 -14.36
CA PRO A 84 3.40 18.65 -14.43
C PRO A 84 3.31 17.30 -15.14
N MET A 85 4.31 17.01 -15.99
CA MET A 85 4.32 15.81 -16.81
C MET A 85 4.62 14.58 -15.96
N SER A 86 3.81 13.53 -16.09
CA SER A 86 4.07 12.25 -15.43
C SER A 86 5.24 11.50 -16.09
N SER A 87 5.90 10.61 -15.36
CA SER A 87 6.99 9.78 -15.92
C SER A 87 6.55 9.00 -17.15
N ASP A 88 5.33 8.44 -17.14
CA ASP A 88 4.75 7.71 -18.26
C ASP A 88 4.50 8.62 -19.48
N GLU A 89 4.04 9.86 -19.25
CA GLU A 89 3.83 10.84 -20.31
C GLU A 89 5.16 11.21 -20.99
N LYS A 90 6.21 11.48 -20.21
CA LYS A 90 7.53 11.82 -20.72
C LYS A 90 8.10 10.69 -21.58
N GLN A 91 8.07 9.45 -21.08
CA GLN A 91 8.53 8.27 -21.81
C GLN A 91 7.75 8.07 -23.11
N ARG A 92 6.43 8.22 -23.08
CA ARG A 92 5.58 8.06 -24.27
C ARG A 92 5.90 9.11 -25.33
N LEU A 93 6.05 10.38 -24.96
CA LEU A 93 6.37 11.46 -25.90
C LEU A 93 7.76 11.27 -26.51
N ALA A 94 8.76 10.97 -25.68
CA ALA A 94 10.12 10.70 -26.14
C ALA A 94 10.16 9.48 -27.07
N LYS A 95 9.43 8.39 -26.76
CA LYS A 95 9.35 7.20 -27.61
C LYS A 95 8.72 7.46 -28.97
N ILE A 96 7.58 8.15 -29.02
CA ILE A 96 6.91 8.50 -30.28
C ILE A 96 7.82 9.37 -31.16
N TYR A 97 8.54 10.31 -30.54
CA TYR A 97 9.49 11.17 -31.24
C TYR A 97 10.72 10.39 -31.73
N ALA A 98 11.29 9.55 -30.87
CA ALA A 98 12.41 8.67 -31.16
C ALA A 98 12.14 7.77 -32.38
N GLU A 99 10.96 7.12 -32.41
CA GLU A 99 10.53 6.27 -33.52
C GLU A 99 10.37 7.06 -34.83
N ARG A 100 9.85 8.29 -34.75
CA ARG A 100 9.61 9.14 -35.93
C ARG A 100 10.89 9.72 -36.53
N TYR A 101 11.84 10.13 -35.70
CA TYR A 101 13.03 10.88 -36.11
C TYR A 101 14.34 10.09 -35.98
N GLY A 102 14.29 8.81 -35.58
CA GLY A 102 15.48 7.96 -35.45
C GLY A 102 16.42 8.37 -34.32
N VAL A 103 15.87 8.92 -33.23
CA VAL A 103 16.64 9.40 -32.07
C VAL A 103 16.60 8.36 -30.97
N ASN A 104 17.71 8.13 -30.26
CA ASN A 104 17.74 7.22 -29.12
C ASN A 104 18.28 7.92 -27.85
N PRO A 105 17.40 8.39 -26.94
CA PRO A 105 17.82 8.94 -25.64
C PRO A 105 18.60 7.90 -24.83
N LYS A 106 19.72 8.29 -24.22
CA LYS A 106 20.62 7.35 -23.53
C LYS A 106 20.24 7.09 -22.08
N ASN A 107 19.55 8.02 -21.44
CA ASN A 107 19.18 7.93 -20.03
C ASN A 107 17.86 8.67 -19.75
N ILE A 108 17.37 8.51 -18.53
CA ILE A 108 16.08 9.08 -18.07
C ILE A 108 16.11 10.62 -18.12
N HIS A 109 17.24 11.26 -17.83
CA HIS A 109 17.37 12.72 -17.87
C HIS A 109 17.23 13.26 -19.30
N GLU A 110 17.84 12.60 -20.29
CA GLU A 110 17.67 12.94 -21.70
C GLU A 110 16.23 12.73 -22.17
N VAL A 111 15.54 11.69 -21.68
CA VAL A 111 14.11 11.49 -21.93
C VAL A 111 13.29 12.67 -21.39
N ASP A 112 13.58 13.12 -20.17
CA ASP A 112 12.85 14.20 -19.52
C ASP A 112 13.10 15.55 -20.21
N ALA A 113 14.35 15.89 -20.54
CA ALA A 113 14.69 17.09 -21.30
C ALA A 113 14.06 17.09 -22.70
N LEU A 114 14.09 15.94 -23.40
CA LEU A 114 13.47 15.80 -24.72
C LEU A 114 11.95 15.94 -24.63
N ALA A 115 11.31 15.31 -23.64
CA ALA A 115 9.88 15.40 -23.42
C ALA A 115 9.43 16.85 -23.15
N ALA A 116 10.19 17.60 -22.34
CA ALA A 116 9.95 19.03 -22.12
C ALA A 116 9.98 19.81 -23.45
N ALA A 117 11.05 19.64 -24.25
CA ALA A 117 11.18 20.34 -25.54
C ALA A 117 10.04 19.99 -26.52
N ILE A 118 9.64 18.72 -26.59
CA ILE A 118 8.53 18.25 -27.43
C ILE A 118 7.20 18.85 -26.96
N LYS A 119 6.97 18.91 -25.65
CA LYS A 119 5.75 19.48 -25.07
C LYS A 119 5.60 20.95 -25.48
N ALA A 120 6.68 21.73 -25.35
CA ALA A 120 6.71 23.11 -25.82
C ALA A 120 6.49 23.22 -27.34
N TYR A 121 7.16 22.39 -28.14
CA TYR A 121 6.96 22.39 -29.59
C TYR A 121 5.48 22.12 -29.96
N ASN A 122 4.86 21.10 -29.38
CA ASN A 122 3.47 20.76 -29.65
C ASN A 122 2.50 21.88 -29.25
N TYR A 123 2.81 22.64 -28.20
CA TYR A 123 2.02 23.80 -27.79
C TYR A 123 2.05 24.92 -28.86
N TYR A 124 3.22 25.20 -29.45
CA TYR A 124 3.36 26.26 -30.45
C TYR A 124 3.10 25.81 -31.90
N LYS A 125 3.13 24.50 -32.18
CA LYS A 125 3.03 23.92 -33.53
C LYS A 125 1.90 24.52 -34.37
N ASN A 126 0.68 24.54 -33.84
CA ASN A 126 -0.48 25.07 -34.59
C ASN A 126 -0.31 26.55 -34.97
N LYS A 127 0.31 27.36 -34.09
CA LYS A 127 0.58 28.77 -34.38
C LYS A 127 1.69 28.93 -35.41
N PHE A 128 2.73 28.10 -35.33
CA PHE A 128 3.84 28.10 -36.28
C PHE A 128 3.38 27.66 -37.67
N ASP A 129 2.54 26.63 -37.77
CA ASP A 129 1.94 26.15 -39.02
C ASP A 129 1.08 27.25 -39.68
N GLN A 130 0.31 28.01 -38.88
CA GLN A 130 -0.46 29.18 -39.37
C GLN A 130 0.45 30.31 -39.88
N VAL A 131 1.58 30.56 -39.20
CA VAL A 131 2.56 31.56 -39.63
C VAL A 131 3.13 31.18 -40.98
N GLU A 132 3.54 29.92 -41.16
CA GLU A 132 4.08 29.46 -42.43
C GLU A 132 3.06 29.52 -43.57
N ALA A 133 1.84 29.08 -43.34
CA ALA A 133 0.77 29.14 -44.34
C ALA A 133 0.56 30.59 -44.81
N LYS A 134 0.45 31.52 -43.85
CA LYS A 134 0.24 32.94 -44.15
C LYS A 134 1.43 33.60 -44.85
N LEU A 135 2.65 33.17 -44.55
CA LEU A 135 3.85 33.63 -45.26
C LEU A 135 3.89 33.12 -46.71
N ARG A 136 3.47 31.86 -46.94
CA ARG A 136 3.34 31.29 -48.29
C ARG A 136 2.28 32.03 -49.11
N ASP A 137 1.11 32.29 -48.52
CA ASP A 137 -0.01 32.94 -49.22
C ASP A 137 0.27 34.39 -49.63
N LEU A 138 1.03 35.12 -48.81
CA LEU A 138 1.30 36.56 -49.03
C LEU A 138 2.62 36.83 -49.76
N GLY A 139 3.44 35.80 -50.02
CA GLY A 139 4.70 35.93 -50.77
C GLY A 139 5.75 36.83 -50.11
N TYR A 140 5.67 37.06 -48.79
CA TYR A 140 6.62 37.91 -48.09
C TYR A 140 7.99 37.23 -47.96
N ASN A 141 9.05 37.92 -48.37
CA ASN A 141 10.43 37.45 -48.23
C ASN A 141 10.99 37.72 -46.81
N VAL A 142 10.29 37.25 -45.78
CA VAL A 142 10.70 37.40 -44.37
C VAL A 142 11.07 36.02 -43.81
N PRO A 143 12.18 35.87 -43.05
CA PRO A 143 12.54 34.59 -42.45
C PRO A 143 11.43 34.05 -41.52
N PRO A 144 10.89 32.83 -41.77
CA PRO A 144 9.79 32.27 -40.98
C PRO A 144 10.10 32.19 -39.49
N ASP A 145 11.33 31.79 -39.13
CA ASP A 145 11.78 31.63 -37.75
C ASP A 145 11.66 32.92 -36.93
N LEU A 146 11.94 34.07 -37.54
CA LEU A 146 11.83 35.37 -36.86
C LEU A 146 10.37 35.76 -36.62
N VAL A 147 9.48 35.42 -37.55
CA VAL A 147 8.04 35.63 -37.38
C VAL A 147 7.51 34.72 -36.29
N LYS A 148 7.92 33.43 -36.29
CA LYS A 148 7.57 32.44 -35.27
C LYS A 148 8.05 32.88 -33.86
N ASP A 149 9.27 33.39 -33.72
CA ASP A 149 9.79 33.96 -32.45
C ASP A 149 8.91 35.10 -31.92
N LEU A 150 8.56 36.07 -32.79
CA LEU A 150 7.67 37.17 -32.39
C LEU A 150 6.26 36.68 -32.02
N VAL A 151 5.73 35.69 -32.74
CA VAL A 151 4.41 35.12 -32.44
C VAL A 151 4.42 34.34 -31.13
N ALA A 152 5.51 33.61 -30.84
CA ALA A 152 5.70 32.96 -29.55
C ALA A 152 5.68 33.98 -28.41
N ARG A 153 6.27 35.18 -28.63
CA ARG A 153 6.27 36.33 -27.70
C ARG A 153 4.92 37.09 -27.61
N GLY A 154 3.85 36.58 -28.22
CA GLY A 154 2.50 37.13 -28.11
C GLY A 154 2.10 38.15 -29.18
N TYR A 155 2.93 38.36 -30.21
CA TYR A 155 2.53 39.22 -31.33
C TYR A 155 1.54 38.50 -32.25
N SER A 156 0.59 39.25 -32.83
CA SER A 156 -0.20 38.71 -33.94
C SER A 156 0.66 38.53 -35.18
N VAL A 157 0.33 37.55 -36.02
CA VAL A 157 1.11 37.25 -37.24
C VAL A 157 1.28 38.50 -38.13
N ALA A 158 0.22 39.28 -38.30
CA ALA A 158 0.26 40.51 -39.10
C ALA A 158 1.19 41.58 -38.48
N ARG A 159 1.21 41.71 -37.15
CA ARG A 159 2.09 42.65 -36.45
C ARG A 159 3.54 42.19 -36.51
N ALA A 160 3.80 40.89 -36.33
CA ALA A 160 5.13 40.31 -36.43
C ALA A 160 5.76 40.57 -37.80
N ILE A 161 5.01 40.33 -38.88
CA ILE A 161 5.46 40.60 -40.25
C ILE A 161 5.78 42.09 -40.43
N ARG A 162 4.89 42.99 -39.99
CA ARG A 162 5.10 44.45 -40.13
C ARG A 162 6.36 44.93 -39.41
N VAL A 163 6.59 44.46 -38.18
CA VAL A 163 7.78 44.83 -37.39
C VAL A 163 9.07 44.43 -38.11
N LEU A 164 9.08 43.25 -38.75
CA LEU A 164 10.24 42.77 -39.50
C LEU A 164 10.45 43.55 -40.80
N LEU A 165 9.39 43.85 -41.54
CA LEU A 165 9.46 44.67 -42.76
C LEU A 165 9.95 46.11 -42.47
N GLU A 166 9.46 46.73 -41.39
CA GLU A 166 9.91 48.07 -40.97
C GLU A 166 11.38 48.09 -40.52
N LYS A 167 11.86 46.99 -39.94
CA LYS A 167 13.26 46.84 -39.50
C LYS A 167 14.21 46.69 -40.68
N ASP A 168 13.80 46.00 -41.75
CA ASP A 168 14.57 45.92 -43.00
C ASP A 168 14.56 47.24 -43.77
N ALA A 169 13.42 47.94 -43.84
CA ALA A 169 13.33 49.25 -44.48
C ALA A 169 14.26 50.30 -43.84
N ARG A 170 14.49 50.21 -42.52
CA ARG A 170 15.43 51.09 -41.80
C ARG A 170 16.90 50.70 -41.96
N ARG A 171 17.21 49.44 -42.29
CA ARG A 171 18.59 48.97 -42.55
C ARG A 171 19.09 49.33 -43.94
N GLY A 172 18.20 49.58 -44.91
CA GLY A 172 18.56 49.95 -46.29
C GLY A 172 18.95 51.42 -46.53
N GLN A 173 18.86 52.30 -45.51
CA GLN A 173 19.17 53.73 -45.65
C GLN A 173 20.31 54.14 -44.72
N SER A 174 21.54 53.85 -45.13
CA SER A 174 22.73 54.45 -44.53
C SER A 174 23.83 54.60 -45.58
N VAL A 175 23.73 55.66 -46.39
CA VAL A 175 24.87 56.30 -47.06
C VAL A 175 24.66 57.83 -46.99
N MET A 176 25.76 58.52 -46.76
CA MET A 176 25.95 59.96 -46.50
C MET A 176 25.24 60.90 -47.50
N GLU A 177 24.79 62.07 -47.00
CA GLU A 177 25.27 63.40 -47.43
C GLU A 177 24.52 64.55 -46.71
N LYS A 178 25.27 65.62 -46.39
CA LYS A 178 24.81 66.98 -46.05
C LYS A 178 25.83 67.96 -46.67
N PRO A 179 25.52 69.26 -46.91
CA PRO A 179 24.31 70.01 -46.51
C PRO A 179 23.74 70.99 -47.57
N HIS A 180 22.47 71.40 -47.42
CA HIS A 180 21.96 72.73 -47.83
C HIS A 180 21.22 73.34 -46.62
N GLY A 181 21.68 74.53 -46.19
CA GLY A 181 21.43 75.12 -44.87
C GLY A 181 20.15 75.95 -44.75
N GLU A 182 19.67 76.06 -43.53
CA GLU A 182 18.62 76.95 -43.02
C GLU A 182 17.15 76.65 -43.36
N GLU A 183 16.73 76.58 -44.62
CA GLU A 183 15.29 76.52 -44.92
C GLU A 183 14.68 75.13 -44.67
N ARG A 184 15.38 74.08 -45.12
CA ARG A 184 15.11 72.70 -44.70
C ARG A 184 15.30 72.49 -43.20
N LEU A 185 16.20 73.25 -42.56
CA LEU A 185 16.44 73.12 -41.12
C LEU A 185 15.22 73.60 -40.34
N LYS A 186 14.60 74.73 -40.73
CA LYS A 186 13.35 75.22 -40.12
C LYS A 186 12.18 74.26 -40.32
N GLU A 187 12.05 73.68 -41.50
CA GLU A 187 11.02 72.67 -41.79
C GLU A 187 11.26 71.36 -41.02
N THR A 188 12.53 70.92 -40.95
CA THR A 188 12.93 69.74 -40.17
C THR A 188 12.72 69.96 -38.68
N VAL A 189 13.01 71.16 -38.15
CA VAL A 189 12.76 71.54 -36.76
C VAL A 189 11.26 71.54 -36.47
N ARG A 190 10.41 72.10 -37.36
CA ARG A 190 8.95 72.03 -37.21
C ARG A 190 8.44 70.58 -37.20
N ARG A 191 8.93 69.75 -38.12
CA ARG A 191 8.58 68.32 -38.20
C ARG A 191 9.04 67.54 -36.97
N LEU A 192 10.23 67.83 -36.47
CA LEU A 192 10.79 67.22 -35.26
C LEU A 192 10.02 67.67 -34.01
N MET A 193 9.64 68.94 -33.91
CA MET A 193 8.78 69.44 -32.82
C MET A 193 7.40 68.79 -32.83
N GLY A 194 6.78 68.62 -34.01
CA GLY A 194 5.51 67.89 -34.14
C GLY A 194 5.62 66.43 -33.71
N LYS A 195 6.70 65.73 -34.12
CA LYS A 195 7.00 64.36 -33.66
C LYS A 195 7.25 64.30 -32.15
N LEU A 196 7.98 65.27 -31.60
CA LEU A 196 8.29 65.32 -30.17
C LEU A 196 7.02 65.53 -29.32
N MET A 197 6.10 66.38 -29.77
CA MET A 197 4.79 66.56 -29.15
C MET A 197 3.99 65.25 -29.15
N LEU A 198 3.92 64.57 -30.29
CA LEU A 198 3.17 63.31 -30.44
C LEU A 198 3.77 62.19 -29.58
N GLU A 199 5.10 62.09 -29.54
CA GLU A 199 5.80 61.12 -28.69
C GLU A 199 5.65 61.45 -27.19
N ARG A 200 5.60 62.73 -26.80
CA ARG A 200 5.32 63.13 -25.42
C ARG A 200 3.91 62.74 -24.99
N GLU A 201 2.92 62.97 -25.84
CA GLU A 201 1.54 62.59 -25.56
C GLU A 201 1.39 61.07 -25.49
N ARG A 202 2.04 60.35 -26.40
CA ARG A 202 2.09 58.88 -26.37
C ARG A 202 2.78 58.36 -25.10
N ASN A 203 3.85 59.01 -24.65
CA ASN A 203 4.51 58.66 -23.39
C ASN A 203 3.59 58.90 -22.18
N ARG A 204 2.79 59.96 -22.22
CA ARG A 204 1.83 60.27 -21.16
C ARG A 204 0.76 59.18 -21.05
N ILE A 205 0.11 58.84 -22.17
CA ILE A 205 -0.92 57.78 -22.21
C ILE A 205 -0.32 56.44 -21.78
N LEU A 206 0.88 56.09 -22.25
CA LEU A 206 1.56 54.86 -21.86
C LEU A 206 1.91 54.83 -20.36
N ARG A 207 2.21 55.98 -19.75
CA ARG A 207 2.46 56.07 -18.30
C ARG A 207 1.17 55.93 -17.50
N GLU A 208 0.08 56.52 -17.96
CA GLU A 208 -1.24 56.38 -17.33
C GLU A 208 -1.72 54.93 -17.40
N ALA A 209 -1.66 54.31 -18.58
CA ALA A 209 -1.99 52.89 -18.76
C ALA A 209 -1.09 51.97 -17.91
N ASN A 210 0.21 52.29 -17.80
CA ASN A 210 1.10 51.56 -16.89
C ASN A 210 0.62 51.68 -15.45
N ARG A 211 0.25 52.86 -14.96
CA ARG A 211 -0.24 53.02 -13.58
C ARG A 211 -1.51 52.22 -13.34
N GLU A 212 -2.45 52.20 -14.28
CA GLU A 212 -3.66 51.38 -14.21
C GLU A 212 -3.33 49.90 -14.16
N LEU A 213 -2.46 49.41 -15.04
CA LEU A 213 -2.01 48.02 -15.03
C LEU A 213 -1.33 47.65 -13.71
N HIS A 214 -0.49 48.53 -13.15
CA HIS A 214 0.13 48.30 -11.84
C HIS A 214 -0.89 48.29 -10.69
N MET A 215 -1.95 49.10 -10.77
CA MET A 215 -3.06 49.03 -9.80
C MET A 215 -3.80 47.70 -9.93
N LYS A 216 -4.09 47.25 -11.16
CA LYS A 216 -4.76 45.97 -11.40
C LYS A 216 -3.93 44.78 -10.95
N ILE A 217 -2.61 44.82 -11.17
CA ILE A 217 -1.69 43.79 -10.65
C ILE A 217 -1.79 43.71 -9.13
N ARG A 218 -1.73 44.85 -8.43
CA ARG A 218 -1.86 44.87 -6.97
C ARG A 218 -3.21 44.33 -6.49
N GLU A 219 -4.31 44.69 -7.13
CA GLU A 219 -5.64 44.14 -6.81
C GLU A 219 -5.67 42.61 -6.98
N LEU A 220 -5.17 42.10 -8.12
CA LEU A 220 -5.13 40.67 -8.39
C LEU A 220 -4.19 39.93 -7.43
N GLU A 221 -3.06 40.54 -7.05
CA GLU A 221 -2.16 39.98 -6.04
C GLU A 221 -2.85 39.86 -4.67
N THR A 222 -3.61 40.87 -4.25
CA THR A 222 -4.39 40.80 -3.00
C THR A 222 -5.51 39.77 -3.07
N GLU A 223 -6.15 39.63 -4.23
CA GLU A 223 -7.20 38.62 -4.43
C GLU A 223 -6.61 37.21 -4.38
N ILE A 224 -5.48 36.97 -5.05
CA ILE A 224 -4.75 35.71 -4.99
C ILE A 224 -4.37 35.35 -3.55
N GLU A 225 -3.88 36.32 -2.77
CA GLU A 225 -3.51 36.07 -1.38
C GLU A 225 -4.75 35.68 -0.54
N SER A 226 -5.85 36.40 -0.69
CA SER A 226 -7.11 36.06 0.00
C SER A 226 -7.64 34.67 -0.37
N LEU A 227 -7.55 34.30 -1.66
CA LEU A 227 -7.98 33.00 -2.15
C LEU A 227 -7.08 31.89 -1.60
N ARG A 228 -5.77 32.12 -1.53
CA ARG A 228 -4.81 31.18 -0.91
C ARG A 228 -5.12 30.96 0.56
N GLU A 229 -5.37 32.01 1.33
CA GLU A 229 -5.77 31.87 2.74
C GLU A 229 -7.07 31.07 2.90
N THR A 230 -8.06 31.29 2.02
CA THR A 230 -9.31 30.51 2.08
C THR A 230 -9.10 29.04 1.74
N LEU A 231 -8.26 28.74 0.75
CA LEU A 231 -7.89 27.37 0.40
C LEU A 231 -7.16 26.67 1.55
N GLU A 232 -6.23 27.36 2.21
CA GLU A 232 -5.49 26.81 3.33
C GLU A 232 -6.40 26.50 4.52
N LYS A 233 -7.37 27.40 4.82
CA LYS A 233 -8.41 27.13 5.82
C LYS A 233 -9.22 25.88 5.47
N ILE A 234 -9.71 25.76 4.24
CA ILE A 234 -10.49 24.60 3.79
C ILE A 234 -9.67 23.32 3.88
N HIS A 235 -8.43 23.31 3.38
CA HIS A 235 -7.54 22.16 3.45
C HIS A 235 -7.24 21.75 4.90
N SER A 236 -7.03 22.72 5.80
CA SER A 236 -6.81 22.45 7.22
C SER A 236 -8.03 21.78 7.87
N GLU A 237 -9.23 22.26 7.58
CA GLU A 237 -10.48 21.69 8.08
C GLU A 237 -10.70 20.27 7.54
N GLU A 238 -10.47 20.07 6.24
CA GLU A 238 -10.61 18.75 5.61
C GLU A 238 -9.60 17.75 6.18
N THR A 239 -8.35 18.17 6.40
CA THR A 239 -7.33 17.33 7.03
C THR A 239 -7.74 16.93 8.45
N VAL A 240 -8.31 17.85 9.22
CA VAL A 240 -8.84 17.58 10.56
C VAL A 240 -10.03 16.61 10.49
N ARG A 241 -10.95 16.78 9.53
CA ARG A 241 -12.08 15.88 9.31
C ARG A 241 -11.62 14.46 8.96
N ILE A 242 -10.67 14.32 8.04
CA ILE A 242 -10.11 13.01 7.65
C ILE A 242 -9.46 12.31 8.85
N ARG A 243 -8.69 13.05 9.68
CA ARG A 243 -8.11 12.48 10.90
C ARG A 243 -9.18 12.01 11.88
N ARG A 244 -10.23 12.82 12.09
CA ARG A 244 -11.35 12.46 12.97
C ARG A 244 -12.10 11.23 12.45
N GLU A 245 -12.36 11.14 11.16
CA GLU A 245 -13.06 9.99 10.56
C GLU A 245 -12.22 8.72 10.70
N ARG A 246 -10.91 8.78 10.44
CA ARG A 246 -10.02 7.63 10.65
C ARG A 246 -9.99 7.17 12.11
N GLU A 247 -9.96 8.10 13.05
CA GLU A 247 -9.99 7.77 14.47
C GLU A 247 -11.34 7.14 14.85
N TYR A 248 -12.44 7.69 14.33
CA TYR A 248 -13.78 7.15 14.54
C TYR A 248 -13.91 5.72 14.00
N GLN A 249 -13.40 5.43 12.80
CA GLN A 249 -13.41 4.07 12.25
C GLN A 249 -12.57 3.11 13.09
N ARG A 250 -11.38 3.52 13.56
CA ARG A 250 -10.55 2.71 14.47
C ARG A 250 -11.30 2.40 15.77
N LEU A 251 -11.94 3.40 16.38
CA LEU A 251 -12.73 3.24 17.60
C LEU A 251 -13.93 2.29 17.36
N LEU A 252 -14.59 2.36 16.20
CA LEU A 252 -15.67 1.43 15.86
C LEU A 252 -15.20 -0.01 15.69
N GLU A 253 -14.01 -0.22 15.11
CA GLU A 253 -13.38 -1.54 15.03
C GLU A 253 -13.02 -2.07 16.43
N GLU A 254 -12.46 -1.21 17.28
CA GLU A 254 -12.11 -1.58 18.66
C GLU A 254 -13.37 -1.92 19.49
N ILE A 255 -14.45 -1.15 19.36
CA ILE A 255 -15.73 -1.47 20.00
C ILE A 255 -16.27 -2.82 19.53
N ARG A 256 -16.19 -3.12 18.23
CA ARG A 256 -16.63 -4.42 17.69
C ARG A 256 -15.80 -5.56 18.28
N PHE A 257 -14.47 -5.43 18.23
CA PHE A 257 -13.56 -6.42 18.79
C PHE A 257 -13.79 -6.65 20.30
N LEU A 258 -13.96 -5.59 21.07
CA LEU A 258 -14.25 -5.70 22.50
C LEU A 258 -15.61 -6.38 22.76
N ARG A 259 -16.64 -6.08 21.96
CA ARG A 259 -17.95 -6.75 22.07
C ARG A 259 -17.84 -8.24 21.78
N ASP A 260 -17.12 -8.63 20.74
CA ASP A 260 -16.94 -10.04 20.39
C ASP A 260 -16.19 -10.80 21.51
N ARG A 261 -15.16 -10.17 22.10
CA ARG A 261 -14.44 -10.74 23.25
C ARG A 261 -15.31 -10.89 24.49
N VAL A 262 -16.17 -9.90 24.77
CA VAL A 262 -17.11 -9.99 25.89
C VAL A 262 -18.08 -11.15 25.67
N ALA A 263 -18.64 -11.30 24.46
CA ALA A 263 -19.54 -12.40 24.13
C ALA A 263 -18.86 -13.77 24.27
N GLU A 264 -17.60 -13.91 23.83
CA GLU A 264 -16.83 -15.14 24.00
C GLU A 264 -16.61 -15.47 25.49
N GLN A 265 -16.23 -14.47 26.29
CA GLN A 265 -16.04 -14.64 27.73
C GLN A 265 -17.36 -15.01 28.43
N GLU A 266 -18.49 -14.43 28.03
CA GLU A 266 -19.81 -14.81 28.57
C GLU A 266 -20.14 -16.28 28.29
N ILE A 267 -19.87 -16.77 27.07
CA ILE A 267 -20.04 -18.18 26.71
C ILE A 267 -19.14 -19.08 27.59
N GLN A 268 -17.88 -18.69 27.80
CA GLN A 268 -16.96 -19.44 28.66
C GLN A 268 -17.44 -19.49 30.12
N ILE A 269 -17.85 -18.35 30.68
CA ILE A 269 -18.39 -18.26 32.04
C ILE A 269 -19.60 -19.18 32.19
N GLU A 270 -20.50 -19.18 31.21
CA GLU A 270 -21.68 -20.04 31.22
C GLU A 270 -21.30 -21.53 31.19
N SER A 271 -20.28 -21.90 30.43
CA SER A 271 -19.75 -23.28 30.40
C SER A 271 -19.15 -23.71 31.75
N TYR A 272 -18.39 -22.81 32.40
CA TYR A 272 -17.80 -23.08 33.72
C TYR A 272 -18.87 -23.17 34.80
N LYS A 273 -19.91 -22.33 34.76
CA LYS A 273 -21.06 -22.43 35.67
C LYS A 273 -21.76 -23.78 35.56
N ARG A 274 -21.99 -24.26 34.33
CA ARG A 274 -22.58 -25.59 34.10
C ARG A 274 -21.70 -26.69 34.65
N MET A 275 -20.39 -26.63 34.40
CA MET A 275 -19.43 -27.60 34.92
C MET A 275 -19.41 -27.63 36.46
N LEU A 276 -19.37 -26.46 37.11
CA LEU A 276 -19.42 -26.35 38.57
C LEU A 276 -20.72 -26.93 39.13
N SER A 277 -21.86 -26.62 38.54
CA SER A 277 -23.15 -27.18 38.98
C SER A 277 -23.18 -28.71 38.89
N HIS A 278 -22.53 -29.28 37.88
CA HIS A 278 -22.43 -30.72 37.73
C HIS A 278 -21.50 -31.35 38.78
N LEU A 279 -20.36 -30.72 39.06
CA LEU A 279 -19.45 -31.17 40.12
C LEU A 279 -20.09 -31.10 41.52
N GLN A 280 -20.87 -30.06 41.81
CA GLN A 280 -21.60 -29.94 43.08
C GLN A 280 -22.56 -31.11 43.28
N ARG A 281 -23.32 -31.49 42.23
CA ARG A 281 -24.21 -32.66 42.27
C ARG A 281 -23.47 -33.96 42.57
N ILE A 282 -22.29 -34.14 41.99
CA ILE A 282 -21.44 -35.33 42.25
C ILE A 282 -20.95 -35.35 43.70
N SER A 283 -20.54 -34.21 44.25
CA SER A 283 -20.04 -34.12 45.62
C SER A 283 -21.14 -34.37 46.66
N GLU A 284 -22.34 -33.85 46.45
CA GLU A 284 -23.47 -34.03 47.37
C GLU A 284 -24.02 -35.47 47.36
N GLY A 285 -23.95 -36.14 46.20
CA GLY A 285 -24.39 -37.53 46.06
C GLY A 285 -23.47 -38.58 46.71
N GLY A 286 -22.25 -38.25 47.11
CA GLY A 286 -21.26 -39.22 47.62
C GLY A 286 -21.53 -39.78 49.02
N VAL A 287 -22.48 -39.21 49.77
CA VAL A 287 -22.69 -39.52 51.20
C VAL A 287 -24.09 -40.09 51.42
N ARG A 288 -24.36 -41.31 50.95
CA ARG A 288 -25.58 -42.06 51.29
C ARG A 288 -25.20 -43.42 51.86
N GLU A 289 -25.64 -43.70 53.09
CA GLU A 289 -25.28 -44.91 53.82
C GLU A 289 -25.70 -46.18 53.05
N GLY A 290 -24.76 -47.10 52.83
CA GLY A 290 -24.99 -48.40 52.18
C GLY A 290 -24.93 -48.43 50.65
N LEU A 291 -24.85 -47.29 49.96
CA LEU A 291 -24.80 -47.22 48.49
C LEU A 291 -23.40 -46.82 47.98
N ILE A 292 -22.93 -47.48 46.92
CA ILE A 292 -21.71 -47.11 46.20
C ILE A 292 -22.09 -46.38 44.91
N LEU A 293 -21.45 -45.23 44.68
CA LEU A 293 -21.49 -44.52 43.41
C LEU A 293 -20.74 -45.33 42.34
N LEU A 294 -21.44 -45.69 41.27
CA LEU A 294 -20.84 -46.23 40.06
C LEU A 294 -20.46 -45.05 39.16
N LYS A 295 -19.20 -44.98 38.71
CA LYS A 295 -18.73 -43.90 37.85
C LYS A 295 -19.21 -44.15 36.41
N PRO A 296 -20.15 -43.35 35.86
CA PRO A 296 -20.71 -43.63 34.55
C PRO A 296 -19.72 -43.28 33.43
N ILE A 297 -19.64 -44.17 32.44
CA ILE A 297 -18.93 -43.98 31.19
C ILE A 297 -19.99 -44.12 30.08
N GLU A 298 -20.31 -43.00 29.42
CA GLU A 298 -21.33 -42.95 28.38
C GLU A 298 -21.00 -43.85 27.20
N SER A 299 -19.77 -43.75 26.68
CA SER A 299 -19.28 -44.51 25.54
C SER A 299 -17.92 -45.12 25.88
N PHE A 300 -17.75 -46.41 25.60
CA PHE A 300 -16.47 -47.12 25.80
C PHE A 300 -15.45 -46.77 24.70
N THR A 301 -15.21 -45.49 24.45
CA THR A 301 -14.26 -44.95 23.47
C THR A 301 -13.20 -44.11 24.19
N ARG A 302 -12.05 -43.84 23.57
CA ARG A 302 -11.01 -43.00 24.20
C ARG A 302 -11.55 -41.63 24.65
N GLU A 303 -12.33 -40.97 23.80
CA GLU A 303 -12.96 -39.69 24.12
C GLU A 303 -14.02 -39.81 25.24
N GLY A 304 -14.77 -40.92 25.27
CA GLY A 304 -15.72 -41.20 26.34
C GLY A 304 -15.05 -41.40 27.69
N LEU A 305 -13.92 -42.12 27.73
CA LEU A 305 -13.10 -42.28 28.93
C LEU A 305 -12.49 -40.96 29.39
N GLU A 306 -11.90 -40.18 28.49
CA GLU A 306 -11.31 -38.88 28.83
C GLU A 306 -12.36 -37.89 29.39
N ARG A 307 -13.57 -37.88 28.82
CA ARG A 307 -14.70 -37.12 29.38
C ARG A 307 -15.08 -37.63 30.76
N ALA A 308 -15.25 -38.95 30.92
CA ALA A 308 -15.63 -39.54 32.20
C ALA A 308 -14.57 -39.30 33.30
N PHE A 309 -13.28 -39.33 32.98
CA PHE A 309 -12.20 -39.05 33.93
C PHE A 309 -12.18 -37.60 34.38
N LYS A 310 -12.43 -36.65 33.47
CA LYS A 310 -12.47 -35.22 33.81
C LYS A 310 -13.70 -34.86 34.64
N ILE A 311 -14.85 -35.46 34.33
CA ILE A 311 -16.14 -35.10 34.92
C ILE A 311 -16.34 -35.82 36.26
N TYR A 312 -16.05 -37.13 36.31
CA TYR A 312 -16.38 -37.97 37.46
C TYR A 312 -15.17 -38.33 38.34
N ASP A 313 -13.96 -37.86 38.00
CA ASP A 313 -12.70 -38.11 38.71
C ASP A 313 -12.53 -39.58 39.12
N VAL A 314 -12.38 -40.46 38.12
CA VAL A 314 -12.21 -41.90 38.33
C VAL A 314 -10.83 -42.17 38.94
N ARG A 315 -10.84 -42.73 40.14
CA ARG A 315 -9.65 -43.05 40.95
C ARG A 315 -9.45 -44.56 41.08
N VAL A 316 -8.29 -44.92 41.63
CA VAL A 316 -7.94 -46.30 41.97
C VAL A 316 -8.98 -46.85 42.96
N GLY A 317 -9.54 -48.03 42.68
CA GLY A 317 -10.52 -48.69 43.52
C GLY A 317 -11.99 -48.34 43.22
N ASP A 318 -12.25 -47.41 42.30
CA ASP A 318 -13.61 -47.09 41.86
C ASP A 318 -14.22 -48.20 41.01
N ILE A 319 -15.57 -48.27 41.00
CA ILE A 319 -16.34 -49.17 40.15
C ILE A 319 -16.96 -48.33 39.03
N VAL A 320 -16.77 -48.75 37.78
CA VAL A 320 -17.24 -48.02 36.61
C VAL A 320 -18.48 -48.67 36.02
N LEU A 321 -19.44 -47.86 35.53
CA LEU A 321 -20.61 -48.32 34.79
C LEU A 321 -20.47 -47.89 33.32
N ILE A 322 -20.29 -48.84 32.42
CA ILE A 322 -20.20 -48.61 30.98
C ILE A 322 -21.62 -48.74 30.38
N LEU A 323 -22.15 -47.63 29.88
CA LEU A 323 -23.50 -47.57 29.30
C LEU A 323 -23.54 -48.10 27.86
N ASP A 324 -22.51 -47.79 27.06
CA ASP A 324 -22.34 -48.30 25.72
C ASP A 324 -20.94 -48.92 25.52
N PRO A 325 -20.82 -50.26 25.50
CA PRO A 325 -19.55 -50.96 25.32
C PRO A 325 -19.09 -51.11 23.85
N SER A 326 -19.89 -50.68 22.87
CA SER A 326 -19.69 -51.03 21.45
C SER A 326 -18.49 -50.39 20.75
N GLY A 327 -17.85 -49.39 21.37
CA GLY A 327 -16.78 -48.59 20.76
C GLY A 327 -15.34 -48.87 21.23
N GLY A 328 -15.13 -49.86 22.11
CA GLY A 328 -13.83 -50.03 22.79
C GLY A 328 -13.12 -51.34 22.48
N GLY A 329 -11.82 -51.23 22.25
CA GLY A 329 -10.90 -52.35 22.02
C GLY A 329 -9.86 -52.51 23.14
N PRO A 330 -8.80 -53.29 22.90
CA PRO A 330 -7.75 -53.59 23.89
C PRO A 330 -7.11 -52.35 24.52
N ALA A 331 -6.88 -51.29 23.72
CA ALA A 331 -6.27 -50.05 24.20
C ALA A 331 -7.16 -49.30 25.20
N THR A 332 -8.47 -49.28 24.97
CA THR A 332 -9.45 -48.64 25.87
C THR A 332 -9.60 -49.42 27.16
N ALA A 333 -9.62 -50.76 27.08
CA ALA A 333 -9.62 -51.65 28.24
C ALA A 333 -8.35 -51.46 29.09
N LYS A 334 -7.17 -51.47 28.44
CA LYS A 334 -5.89 -51.25 29.11
C LYS A 334 -5.84 -49.90 29.82
N ASN A 335 -6.45 -48.87 29.27
CA ASN A 335 -6.50 -47.54 29.87
C ASN A 335 -7.26 -47.53 31.22
N LEU A 336 -8.44 -48.16 31.27
CA LEU A 336 -9.21 -48.30 32.52
C LEU A 336 -8.50 -49.18 33.55
N VAL A 337 -7.93 -50.29 33.10
CA VAL A 337 -7.22 -51.24 33.95
C VAL A 337 -5.96 -50.63 34.56
N THR A 338 -5.15 -49.93 33.75
CA THR A 338 -3.93 -49.24 34.22
C THR A 338 -4.26 -48.16 35.26
N ARG A 339 -5.46 -47.58 35.19
CA ARG A 339 -5.96 -46.62 36.19
C ARG A 339 -6.31 -47.27 37.53
N GLY A 340 -6.42 -48.60 37.59
CA GLY A 340 -6.61 -49.37 38.82
C GLY A 340 -8.07 -49.46 39.29
N ILE A 341 -9.03 -49.58 38.37
CA ILE A 341 -10.44 -49.77 38.72
C ILE A 341 -10.68 -51.11 39.44
N LYS A 342 -11.70 -51.17 40.30
CA LYS A 342 -12.03 -52.37 41.08
C LYS A 342 -12.91 -53.37 40.33
N ALA A 343 -13.84 -52.87 39.53
CA ALA A 343 -14.73 -53.67 38.69
C ALA A 343 -15.35 -52.81 37.59
N ALA A 344 -15.75 -53.44 36.49
CA ALA A 344 -16.49 -52.81 35.41
C ALA A 344 -17.89 -53.43 35.28
N ILE A 345 -18.93 -52.61 35.40
CA ILE A 345 -20.32 -53.01 35.17
C ILE A 345 -20.69 -52.59 33.74
N VAL A 346 -21.20 -53.51 32.92
CA VAL A 346 -21.38 -53.28 31.48
C VAL A 346 -22.83 -53.49 31.06
N LYS A 347 -23.42 -52.47 30.43
CA LYS A 347 -24.75 -52.55 29.82
C LYS A 347 -24.64 -52.95 28.35
N GLY A 348 -24.67 -54.26 28.08
CA GLY A 348 -24.60 -54.82 26.73
C GLY A 348 -23.40 -55.75 26.53
N LYS A 349 -23.06 -56.05 25.26
CA LYS A 349 -21.96 -56.97 24.92
C LYS A 349 -20.69 -56.19 24.58
N MET A 350 -19.60 -56.53 25.25
CA MET A 350 -18.27 -55.99 24.97
C MET A 350 -17.53 -56.83 23.92
N SER A 351 -16.58 -56.22 23.21
CA SER A 351 -15.68 -56.92 22.27
C SER A 351 -14.83 -57.97 22.99
N HIS A 352 -14.62 -59.14 22.38
CA HIS A 352 -13.84 -60.24 22.95
C HIS A 352 -12.41 -59.82 23.31
N ASN A 353 -11.76 -59.04 22.43
CA ASN A 353 -10.40 -58.54 22.64
C ASN A 353 -10.30 -57.54 23.81
N ALA A 354 -11.40 -56.89 24.19
CA ALA A 354 -11.41 -56.02 25.37
C ALA A 354 -11.62 -56.84 26.65
N LEU A 355 -12.45 -57.89 26.61
CA LEU A 355 -12.66 -58.81 27.72
C LEU A 355 -11.34 -59.50 28.15
N GLU A 356 -10.56 -59.98 27.17
CA GLU A 356 -9.24 -60.61 27.41
C GLU A 356 -8.30 -59.72 28.24
N VAL A 357 -8.30 -58.42 27.97
CA VAL A 357 -7.46 -57.45 28.70
C VAL A 357 -7.95 -57.25 30.14
N PHE A 358 -9.26 -57.30 30.40
CA PHE A 358 -9.75 -57.22 31.77
C PHE A 358 -9.46 -58.52 32.54
N GLU A 359 -9.52 -59.67 31.89
CA GLU A 359 -9.16 -60.97 32.46
C GLU A 359 -7.67 -61.06 32.79
N GLU A 360 -6.79 -60.65 31.87
CA GLU A 360 -5.32 -60.63 32.05
C GLU A 360 -4.91 -59.87 33.32
N TYR A 361 -5.60 -58.76 33.61
CA TYR A 361 -5.32 -57.91 34.76
C TYR A 361 -6.25 -58.17 35.95
N SER A 362 -7.02 -59.26 35.93
CA SER A 362 -7.88 -59.71 37.04
C SER A 362 -8.95 -58.69 37.48
N VAL A 363 -9.48 -57.90 36.55
CA VAL A 363 -10.57 -56.96 36.80
C VAL A 363 -11.92 -57.61 36.42
N PRO A 364 -12.85 -57.80 37.37
CA PRO A 364 -14.12 -58.47 37.10
C PRO A 364 -15.05 -57.62 36.24
N ILE A 365 -15.68 -58.26 35.26
CA ILE A 365 -16.72 -57.67 34.41
C ILE A 365 -18.08 -58.23 34.85
N ILE A 366 -18.99 -57.34 35.19
CA ILE A 366 -20.32 -57.69 35.69
C ILE A 366 -21.36 -57.16 34.70
N PRO A 367 -22.25 -58.01 34.16
CA PRO A 367 -23.37 -57.53 33.36
C PRO A 367 -24.28 -56.62 34.19
N ALA A 368 -24.66 -55.46 33.65
CA ALA A 368 -25.52 -54.50 34.34
C ALA A 368 -26.89 -55.08 34.70
N GLU A 369 -27.36 -56.12 34.00
CA GLU A 369 -28.60 -56.86 34.28
C GLU A 369 -28.59 -57.59 35.63
N LYS A 370 -27.39 -57.87 36.18
CA LYS A 370 -27.23 -58.57 37.47
C LYS A 370 -27.10 -57.63 38.66
N VAL A 371 -27.10 -56.32 38.45
CA VAL A 371 -26.89 -55.30 39.49
C VAL A 371 -28.14 -54.42 39.54
N ASN A 372 -28.71 -54.22 40.73
CA ASN A 372 -29.75 -53.21 40.90
C ASN A 372 -29.15 -51.78 40.90
N ILE A 373 -29.23 -51.11 39.75
CA ILE A 373 -28.69 -49.74 39.57
C ILE A 373 -29.80 -48.71 39.77
N MET A 374 -29.66 -47.88 40.81
CA MET A 374 -30.55 -46.77 41.09
C MET A 374 -29.97 -45.46 40.54
N TRP A 375 -30.77 -44.71 39.79
CA TRP A 375 -30.39 -43.40 39.28
C TRP A 375 -30.91 -42.32 40.21
N VAL A 376 -30.00 -41.59 40.86
CA VAL A 376 -30.36 -40.48 41.74
C VAL A 376 -29.58 -39.25 41.31
N ASP A 377 -30.30 -38.15 41.09
CA ASP A 377 -29.74 -36.88 40.62
C ASP A 377 -28.87 -37.01 39.34
N GLY A 378 -29.19 -38.02 38.51
CA GLY A 378 -28.48 -38.32 37.26
C GLY A 378 -27.22 -39.19 37.42
N LEU A 379 -26.94 -39.69 38.63
CA LEU A 379 -25.79 -40.55 38.92
C LEU A 379 -26.23 -41.98 39.27
N PRO A 380 -25.49 -43.02 38.81
CA PRO A 380 -25.84 -44.40 39.09
C PRO A 380 -25.26 -44.88 40.43
N TYR A 381 -26.10 -45.41 41.29
CA TYR A 381 -25.76 -46.03 42.57
C TYR A 381 -26.12 -47.50 42.57
N ALA A 382 -25.38 -48.30 43.31
CA ALA A 382 -25.71 -49.70 43.57
C ALA A 382 -25.46 -50.04 45.04
N ASP A 383 -26.14 -51.08 45.52
CA ASP A 383 -25.97 -51.58 46.88
C ASP A 383 -24.54 -52.10 47.09
N GLN A 384 -23.90 -51.64 48.17
CA GLN A 384 -22.53 -52.00 48.50
C GLN A 384 -22.33 -53.51 48.70
N GLU A 385 -23.28 -54.19 49.33
CA GLU A 385 -23.18 -55.62 49.63
C GLU A 385 -23.41 -56.47 48.38
N GLU A 386 -24.36 -56.07 47.54
CA GLU A 386 -24.65 -56.70 46.25
C GLU A 386 -23.44 -56.63 45.32
N VAL A 387 -22.84 -55.45 45.16
CA VAL A 387 -21.66 -55.29 44.29
C VAL A 387 -20.45 -56.05 44.85
N LYS A 388 -20.22 -56.04 46.18
CA LYS A 388 -19.15 -56.85 46.81
C LYS A 388 -19.36 -58.36 46.62
N ARG A 389 -20.60 -58.83 46.53
CA ARG A 389 -20.92 -60.24 46.24
C ARG A 389 -20.61 -60.57 44.78
N LEU A 390 -21.09 -59.75 43.85
CA LEU A 390 -20.88 -59.96 42.41
C LEU A 390 -19.41 -59.87 42.00
N ILE A 391 -18.62 -58.99 42.63
CA ILE A 391 -17.16 -58.93 42.47
C ILE A 391 -16.48 -60.23 42.92
N ARG A 392 -16.99 -60.89 43.97
CA ARG A 392 -16.45 -62.17 44.43
C ARG A 392 -16.85 -63.34 43.53
N GLU A 393 -18.04 -63.28 42.93
CA GLU A 393 -18.55 -64.31 42.02
C GLU A 393 -17.95 -64.24 40.62
N HIS A 394 -17.70 -63.03 40.10
CA HIS A 394 -17.15 -62.78 38.76
C HIS A 394 -15.66 -62.43 38.78
N GLY A 395 -15.03 -62.43 39.97
CA GLY A 395 -13.58 -62.32 40.12
C GLY A 395 -12.88 -63.65 39.81
N PRO A 396 -11.59 -63.64 39.47
CA PRO A 396 -10.87 -64.87 39.14
C PRO A 396 -10.92 -65.86 40.31
N PRO A 397 -10.97 -67.19 40.04
CA PRO A 397 -10.86 -68.19 41.08
C PRO A 397 -9.54 -67.97 41.85
N LYS A 398 -9.54 -68.15 43.17
CA LYS A 398 -8.33 -68.13 43.99
C LYS A 398 -7.41 -69.31 43.62
N SER A 399 -6.69 -69.20 42.50
CA SER A 399 -5.63 -70.09 42.06
C SER A 399 -4.86 -69.37 40.95
N SER A 400 -3.86 -68.56 41.29
CA SER A 400 -2.49 -69.04 41.29
C SER A 400 -1.71 -68.19 42.29
N ASN A 401 -1.28 -68.82 43.38
CA ASN A 401 -0.44 -68.19 44.40
C ASN A 401 0.96 -68.04 43.78
N PRO A 402 1.41 -66.85 43.32
CA PRO A 402 2.75 -66.72 42.72
C PRO A 402 3.83 -66.99 43.79
N LEU A 403 3.46 -66.81 45.05
CA LEU A 403 4.25 -67.11 46.25
C LEU A 403 4.45 -68.62 46.47
N GLY A 404 3.58 -69.49 45.95
CA GLY A 404 3.73 -70.95 46.09
C GLY A 404 4.81 -71.50 45.16
N THR A 405 4.82 -71.04 43.91
CA THR A 405 5.82 -71.40 42.89
C THR A 405 7.19 -70.78 43.19
N LEU A 406 7.23 -69.54 43.72
CA LEU A 406 8.47 -68.96 44.22
C LEU A 406 9.05 -69.74 45.41
N LYS A 407 8.18 -70.25 46.31
CA LYS A 407 8.63 -71.06 47.45
C LYS A 407 9.16 -72.42 47.02
N SER A 408 8.56 -73.07 46.02
CA SER A 408 9.08 -74.33 45.48
C SER A 408 10.41 -74.16 44.75
N ILE A 409 10.58 -73.07 43.98
CA ILE A 409 11.84 -72.76 43.28
C ILE A 409 12.95 -72.41 44.30
N ILE A 410 12.62 -71.67 45.36
CA ILE A 410 13.57 -71.35 46.45
C ILE A 410 13.95 -72.61 47.25
N ASP A 411 13.00 -73.51 47.54
CA ASP A 411 13.26 -74.75 48.27
C ASP A 411 14.03 -75.80 47.43
N GLU A 412 13.95 -75.73 46.10
CA GLU A 412 14.72 -76.55 45.17
C GLU A 412 16.16 -76.03 45.07
N HIS A 413 16.35 -74.71 44.95
CA HIS A 413 17.69 -74.09 44.95
C HIS A 413 18.41 -74.21 46.30
N LEU A 414 17.68 -74.17 47.43
CA LEU A 414 18.24 -74.44 48.77
C LEU A 414 18.66 -75.91 48.97
N ARG A 415 18.10 -76.85 48.20
CA ARG A 415 18.54 -78.26 48.21
C ARG A 415 19.76 -78.48 47.35
N GLU A 416 19.86 -77.82 46.20
CA GLU A 416 21.05 -77.87 45.34
C GLU A 416 22.28 -77.26 46.05
N VAL A 417 22.12 -76.10 46.70
CA VAL A 417 23.22 -75.44 47.45
C VAL A 417 23.64 -76.20 48.72
N LYS A 418 22.80 -77.11 49.24
CA LYS A 418 23.14 -78.01 50.36
C LYS A 418 23.59 -79.41 49.93
N GLY A 419 23.58 -79.70 48.62
CA GLY A 419 23.98 -80.98 48.03
C GLY A 419 25.36 -80.97 47.36
N GLU A 420 25.98 -79.81 47.17
CA GLU A 420 27.38 -79.67 46.80
C GLU A 420 28.18 -79.14 48.00
N GLY A 421 28.62 -80.07 48.85
CA GLY A 421 29.55 -79.87 49.95
C GLY A 421 30.43 -81.09 50.13
#